data_AF-A0A1L7BF84-F1
#
_entry.id   AF-A0A1L7BF84-F1
#
_cell.length_a   1.000
_cell.length_b   1.000
_cell.length_c   1.000
_cell.angle_alpha   90.00
_cell.angle_beta   90.00
_cell.angle_gamma   90.00
#
_symmetry.space_group_name_H-M   'P 1'
#
loop_
_entity.id
_entity.type
_entity.pdbx_description
1 polymer ?
#
loop_
_entity_poly.entity_id
_entity_poly.type
_entity_poly.pdbx_seq_one_letter_code
_entity_poly.pdbx_strand_id
1 'polypeptide(L)'
;MEKIIIVISILLVSVILLFPKEKILDFDGVTLRVLPFNAIIVEKDLSVAKRIKQLYEKEKLFVFEGSVVSFQKKENEAFSQATNKARQELSAFLGAKVSSDVNLREKVSGIRGTFGYYQDASVVVDNFVSSSKVIARWKIPQGKGMFEYHVLVFYDPEAFDTFIKQREHEINLYYVKLNIEKRKVTKFLKIENFEKFRQEFEKIKKIGSAIVIEILNGKIISREKDPILFLIKDIGLEDGKYRIIYLKKERELTLFIFKEAKM
;
A
#
# COMPACT_ATOMS: atom_id res chain seq x y z
N MET A 1 -57.90 46.26 1.87
CA MET A 1 -58.19 45.09 1.01
C MET A 1 -57.92 45.49 -0.42
N GLU A 2 -57.59 44.51 -1.27
CA GLU A 2 -57.23 44.60 -2.71
C GLU A 2 -55.72 44.79 -2.95
N LYS A 3 -54.94 43.69 -3.03
CA LYS A 3 -54.73 42.68 -4.08
C LYS A 3 -53.56 43.04 -5.03
N ILE A 4 -52.44 42.41 -4.73
CA ILE A 4 -51.24 42.25 -5.56
C ILE A 4 -51.61 41.52 -6.85
N ILE A 5 -51.19 42.03 -8.00
CA ILE A 5 -50.83 41.24 -9.17
C ILE A 5 -49.58 41.89 -9.81
N ILE A 6 -48.41 41.34 -9.51
CA ILE A 6 -47.21 41.59 -10.32
C ILE A 6 -47.09 40.39 -11.27
N VAL A 7 -47.46 40.60 -12.53
CA VAL A 7 -47.16 39.69 -13.62
C VAL A 7 -45.70 39.90 -14.01
N ILE A 8 -44.78 39.16 -13.39
CA ILE A 8 -43.43 38.97 -13.94
C ILE A 8 -43.56 37.87 -14.99
N SER A 9 -43.81 38.30 -16.22
CA SER A 9 -43.79 37.49 -17.42
C SER A 9 -42.43 36.85 -17.61
N ILE A 10 -42.34 35.57 -17.27
CA ILE A 10 -41.71 34.47 -18.02
C ILE A 10 -40.79 34.96 -19.16
N LEU A 11 -39.55 35.33 -18.83
CA LEU A 11 -38.49 35.59 -19.81
C LEU A 11 -37.11 35.16 -19.30
N LEU A 12 -37.07 34.13 -18.44
CA LEU A 12 -35.83 33.53 -17.94
C LEU A 12 -35.73 32.01 -18.17
N VAL A 13 -36.68 31.39 -18.88
CA VAL A 13 -36.71 29.93 -19.08
C VAL A 13 -36.05 29.48 -20.40
N SER A 14 -35.70 30.40 -21.30
CA SER A 14 -35.30 30.06 -22.68
C SER A 14 -33.79 30.08 -22.97
N VAL A 15 -32.90 30.35 -22.00
CA VAL A 15 -31.44 30.44 -22.25
C VAL A 15 -30.62 29.28 -21.66
N ILE A 16 -31.24 28.33 -20.94
CA ILE A 16 -30.53 27.16 -20.34
C ILE A 16 -30.41 25.96 -21.33
N LEU A 17 -30.96 26.05 -22.54
CA LEU A 17 -31.06 24.92 -23.47
C LEU A 17 -29.89 24.77 -24.49
N LEU A 18 -28.83 25.58 -24.40
CA LEU A 18 -27.77 25.61 -25.43
C LEU A 18 -26.43 24.98 -25.04
N PHE A 19 -26.30 24.41 -23.84
CA PHE A 19 -25.11 23.60 -23.51
C PHE A 19 -25.43 22.12 -23.66
N PRO A 20 -24.61 21.32 -24.38
CA PRO A 20 -24.78 19.88 -24.40
C PRO A 20 -24.77 19.39 -22.95
N LYS A 21 -25.83 18.70 -22.52
CA LYS A 21 -25.91 18.11 -21.17
C LYS A 21 -24.74 17.16 -20.99
N GLU A 22 -23.69 17.63 -20.32
CA GLU A 22 -22.57 16.81 -19.94
C GLU A 22 -23.08 15.65 -19.08
N LYS A 23 -22.65 14.43 -19.39
CA LYS A 23 -23.00 13.28 -18.55
C LYS A 23 -22.00 13.26 -17.41
N ILE A 24 -22.47 13.26 -16.17
CA ILE A 24 -21.59 13.20 -15.01
C ILE A 24 -21.56 11.79 -14.44
N LEU A 25 -20.39 11.39 -13.98
CA LEU A 25 -20.19 10.19 -13.18
C LEU A 25 -20.06 10.61 -11.71
N ASP A 26 -21.18 10.61 -11.01
CA ASP A 26 -21.31 11.02 -9.60
C ASP A 26 -21.35 9.82 -8.65
N PHE A 27 -20.90 9.96 -7.40
CA PHE A 27 -21.09 8.98 -6.35
C PHE A 27 -21.43 9.70 -5.04
N ASP A 28 -22.70 9.59 -4.59
CA ASP A 28 -23.21 10.23 -3.37
C ASP A 28 -22.91 11.76 -3.31
N GLY A 29 -23.11 12.43 -4.44
CA GLY A 29 -22.86 13.87 -4.60
C GLY A 29 -21.42 14.24 -4.97
N VAL A 30 -20.50 13.29 -5.05
CA VAL A 30 -19.11 13.53 -5.50
C VAL A 30 -18.99 13.26 -7.00
N THR A 31 -18.72 14.28 -7.79
CA THR A 31 -18.44 14.13 -9.24
C THR A 31 -17.01 13.65 -9.46
N LEU A 32 -16.84 12.44 -9.99
CA LEU A 32 -15.52 11.88 -10.30
C LEU A 32 -15.08 12.18 -11.73
N ARG A 33 -16.03 12.20 -12.67
CA ARG A 33 -15.76 12.50 -14.08
C ARG A 33 -16.91 13.22 -14.75
N VAL A 34 -16.53 14.07 -15.70
CA VAL A 34 -17.42 14.60 -16.73
C VAL A 34 -17.19 13.77 -17.98
N LEU A 35 -18.27 13.22 -18.54
CA LEU A 35 -18.26 12.33 -19.69
C LEU A 35 -18.86 13.06 -20.90
N PRO A 36 -18.35 12.77 -22.12
CA PRO A 36 -18.98 13.21 -23.34
C PRO A 36 -20.46 12.78 -23.42
N PHE A 37 -21.29 13.59 -24.05
CA PHE A 37 -22.74 13.34 -24.13
C PHE A 37 -23.08 11.98 -24.77
N ASN A 38 -22.26 11.54 -25.73
CA ASN A 38 -22.40 10.28 -26.44
C ASN A 38 -21.83 9.08 -25.67
N ALA A 39 -21.24 9.28 -24.48
CA ALA A 39 -20.78 8.18 -23.65
C ALA A 39 -21.94 7.31 -23.19
N ILE A 40 -21.69 6.00 -23.15
CA ILE A 40 -22.62 4.96 -22.69
C ILE A 40 -22.03 4.38 -21.41
N ILE A 41 -22.65 4.67 -20.27
CA ILE A 41 -22.28 4.06 -18.99
C ILE A 41 -22.80 2.62 -19.00
N VAL A 42 -21.88 1.67 -18.90
CA VAL A 42 -22.17 0.24 -18.90
C VAL A 42 -22.35 -0.27 -17.47
N GLU A 43 -21.55 0.27 -16.54
CA GLU A 43 -21.57 -0.15 -15.14
C GLU A 43 -21.23 1.02 -14.22
N LYS A 44 -21.90 1.07 -13.07
CA LYS A 44 -21.65 2.01 -11.98
C LYS A 44 -21.93 1.30 -10.65
N ASP A 45 -20.90 1.05 -9.85
CA ASP A 45 -21.04 0.34 -8.57
C ASP A 45 -21.35 1.31 -7.42
N LEU A 46 -22.62 1.44 -7.08
CA LEU A 46 -23.06 2.33 -5.98
C LEU A 46 -22.75 1.77 -4.59
N SER A 47 -22.34 0.51 -4.44
CA SER A 47 -22.02 -0.07 -3.12
C SER A 47 -20.86 0.64 -2.42
N VAL A 48 -20.01 1.32 -3.18
CA VAL A 48 -18.85 2.07 -2.67
C VAL A 48 -19.10 3.57 -2.55
N ALA A 49 -20.28 4.08 -2.93
CA ALA A 49 -20.53 5.51 -3.04
C ALA A 49 -20.30 6.27 -1.71
N LYS A 50 -20.80 5.73 -0.59
CA LYS A 50 -20.56 6.30 0.75
C LYS A 50 -19.08 6.35 1.10
N ARG A 51 -18.33 5.30 0.72
CA ARG A 51 -16.89 5.22 0.99
C ARG A 51 -16.10 6.23 0.14
N ILE A 52 -16.47 6.39 -1.12
CA ILE A 52 -15.92 7.42 -2.01
C ILE A 52 -16.14 8.81 -1.42
N LYS A 53 -17.36 9.11 -0.96
CA LYS A 53 -17.67 10.39 -0.30
C LYS A 53 -16.80 10.63 0.94
N GLN A 54 -16.69 9.65 1.82
CA GLN A 54 -15.83 9.75 3.01
C GLN A 54 -14.36 10.02 2.64
N LEU A 55 -13.83 9.32 1.63
CA LEU A 55 -12.45 9.52 1.18
C LEU A 55 -12.26 10.90 0.52
N TYR A 56 -13.27 11.38 -0.19
CA TYR A 56 -13.29 12.72 -0.81
C TYR A 56 -13.26 13.82 0.26
N GLU A 57 -14.15 13.76 1.24
CA GLU A 57 -14.23 14.70 2.37
C GLU A 57 -12.94 14.73 3.21
N LYS A 58 -12.17 13.64 3.22
CA LYS A 58 -10.87 13.52 3.89
C LYS A 58 -9.67 13.90 3.02
N GLU A 59 -9.88 14.35 1.77
CA GLU A 59 -8.82 14.64 0.79
C GLU A 59 -7.89 13.44 0.50
N LYS A 60 -8.44 12.23 0.57
CA LYS A 60 -7.71 10.95 0.41
C LYS A 60 -8.24 10.08 -0.72
N LEU A 61 -9.13 10.61 -1.57
CA LEU A 61 -9.68 9.88 -2.68
C LEU A 61 -8.67 9.81 -3.84
N PHE A 62 -8.29 8.60 -4.23
CA PHE A 62 -7.49 8.35 -5.42
C PHE A 62 -8.29 7.47 -6.39
N VAL A 63 -8.42 7.95 -7.63
CA VAL A 63 -9.08 7.26 -8.73
C VAL A 63 -8.17 7.21 -9.94
N PHE A 64 -8.21 6.09 -10.65
CA PHE A 64 -7.35 5.82 -11.79
C PHE A 64 -8.21 5.34 -12.95
N GLU A 65 -7.94 5.91 -14.12
CA GLU A 65 -8.68 5.63 -15.34
C GLU A 65 -7.77 4.92 -16.33
N GLY A 66 -8.30 3.92 -17.00
CA GLY A 66 -7.66 3.30 -18.15
C GLY A 66 -8.61 3.30 -19.33
N SER A 67 -8.08 3.57 -20.52
CA SER A 67 -8.86 3.53 -21.76
C SER A 67 -8.22 2.70 -22.87
N VAL A 68 -9.06 2.08 -23.69
CA VAL A 68 -8.66 1.27 -24.85
C VAL A 68 -9.65 1.47 -25.98
N VAL A 69 -9.15 1.75 -27.19
CA VAL A 69 -9.98 1.77 -28.39
C VAL A 69 -10.02 0.38 -29.00
N SER A 70 -11.22 -0.17 -29.23
CA SER A 70 -11.40 -1.48 -29.84
C SER A 70 -12.74 -1.60 -30.57
N PHE A 71 -12.90 -2.65 -31.37
CA PHE A 71 -14.16 -2.98 -32.02
C PHE A 71 -15.20 -3.47 -31.00
N GLN A 72 -16.49 -3.22 -31.27
CA GLN A 72 -17.59 -3.68 -30.42
C GLN A 72 -17.57 -5.19 -30.12
N LYS A 73 -17.19 -6.00 -31.11
CA LYS A 73 -17.13 -7.46 -30.97
C LYS A 73 -16.13 -7.94 -29.88
N LYS A 74 -15.22 -7.07 -29.43
CA LYS A 74 -14.20 -7.36 -28.42
C LYS A 74 -14.43 -6.60 -27.11
N GLU A 75 -15.67 -6.22 -26.80
CA GLU A 75 -16.02 -5.39 -25.64
C GLU A 75 -15.46 -5.91 -24.31
N ASN A 76 -15.63 -7.20 -23.99
CA ASN A 76 -15.11 -7.78 -22.74
C ASN A 76 -13.58 -7.73 -22.67
N GLU A 77 -12.89 -8.01 -23.77
CA GLU A 77 -11.43 -7.94 -23.87
C GLU A 77 -10.96 -6.48 -23.68
N ALA A 78 -11.65 -5.53 -24.32
CA ALA A 78 -11.33 -4.11 -24.24
C ALA A 78 -11.50 -3.56 -22.82
N PHE A 79 -12.58 -3.92 -22.12
CA PHE A 79 -12.75 -3.55 -20.71
C PHE A 79 -11.72 -4.21 -19.79
N SER A 80 -11.30 -5.44 -20.06
CA SER A 80 -10.22 -6.09 -19.32
C SER A 80 -8.88 -5.36 -19.52
N GLN A 81 -8.53 -5.02 -20.76
CA GLN A 81 -7.34 -4.25 -21.06
C GLN A 81 -7.39 -2.83 -20.44
N ALA A 82 -8.53 -2.15 -20.51
CA ALA A 82 -8.72 -0.84 -19.87
C ALA A 82 -8.60 -0.94 -18.33
N THR A 83 -9.12 -2.00 -17.72
CA THR A 83 -8.93 -2.28 -16.28
C THR A 83 -7.45 -2.46 -15.94
N ASN A 84 -6.71 -3.21 -16.76
CA ASN A 84 -5.28 -3.42 -16.56
C ASN A 84 -4.48 -2.11 -16.67
N LYS A 85 -4.83 -1.23 -17.62
CA LYS A 85 -4.21 0.10 -17.72
C LYS A 85 -4.49 0.97 -16.50
N ALA A 86 -5.75 1.03 -16.03
CA ALA A 86 -6.09 1.77 -14.81
C ALA A 86 -5.28 1.27 -13.59
N ARG A 87 -5.09 -0.05 -13.52
CA ARG A 87 -4.29 -0.73 -12.49
C ARG A 87 -2.78 -0.47 -12.62
N GLN A 88 -2.27 -0.35 -13.84
CA GLN A 88 -0.88 0.06 -14.09
C GLN A 88 -0.62 1.49 -13.62
N GLU A 89 -1.54 2.42 -13.88
CA GLU A 89 -1.44 3.80 -13.37
C GLU A 89 -1.47 3.83 -11.83
N LEU A 90 -2.36 3.06 -11.20
CA LEU A 90 -2.37 2.87 -9.75
C LEU A 90 -1.03 2.32 -9.25
N SER A 91 -0.49 1.29 -9.92
CA SER A 91 0.79 0.68 -9.58
C SER A 91 1.93 1.70 -9.64
N ALA A 92 2.00 2.49 -10.71
CA ALA A 92 3.00 3.53 -10.88
C ALA A 92 2.87 4.62 -9.79
N PHE A 93 1.65 5.05 -9.47
CA PHE A 93 1.40 6.01 -8.40
C PHE A 93 1.85 5.47 -7.04
N LEU A 94 1.47 4.24 -6.68
CA LEU A 94 1.88 3.62 -5.42
C LEU A 94 3.40 3.41 -5.38
N GLY A 95 4.01 2.96 -6.46
CA GLY A 95 5.46 2.79 -6.57
C GLY A 95 6.21 4.11 -6.38
N ALA A 96 5.74 5.19 -6.99
CA ALA A 96 6.29 6.54 -6.82
C ALA A 96 6.11 7.03 -5.37
N LYS A 97 4.93 6.82 -4.78
CA LYS A 97 4.63 7.22 -3.39
C LYS A 97 5.51 6.48 -2.39
N VAL A 98 5.68 5.17 -2.56
CA VAL A 98 6.56 4.34 -1.71
C VAL A 98 8.03 4.73 -1.91
N SER A 99 8.45 5.06 -3.13
CA SER A 99 9.84 5.45 -3.41
C SER A 99 10.19 6.82 -2.83
N SER A 100 9.25 7.76 -2.85
CA SER A 100 9.46 9.15 -2.45
C SER A 100 9.29 9.40 -0.96
N ASP A 101 8.42 8.65 -0.27
CA ASP A 101 8.24 8.77 1.17
C ASP A 101 9.14 7.75 1.90
N VAL A 102 10.19 8.24 2.54
CA VAL A 102 11.18 7.43 3.27
C VAL A 102 10.52 6.62 4.39
N ASN A 103 9.50 7.15 5.06
CA ASN A 103 8.80 6.45 6.14
C ASN A 103 7.91 5.33 5.58
N LEU A 104 7.24 5.57 4.45
CA LEU A 104 6.50 4.54 3.73
C LEU A 104 7.44 3.48 3.16
N ARG A 105 8.59 3.87 2.61
CA ARG A 105 9.61 2.96 2.11
C ARG A 105 10.09 2.04 3.21
N GLU A 106 10.40 2.59 4.38
CA GLU A 106 10.82 1.83 5.56
C GLU A 106 9.70 0.93 6.12
N LYS A 107 8.44 1.37 6.10
CA LYS A 107 7.27 0.57 6.49
C LYS A 107 6.97 -0.56 5.52
N VAL A 108 7.08 -0.31 4.22
CA VAL A 108 6.83 -1.27 3.13
C VAL A 108 7.98 -2.28 3.01
N SER A 109 9.23 -1.83 3.14
CA SER A 109 10.36 -2.75 3.27
C SER A 109 10.37 -3.46 4.63
N GLY A 110 9.69 -2.89 5.62
CA GLY A 110 9.76 -3.25 7.02
C GLY A 110 11.18 -3.18 7.60
N ILE A 111 11.29 -3.51 8.89
CA ILE A 111 12.55 -3.90 9.54
C ILE A 111 13.28 -5.01 8.72
N ARG A 112 12.51 -5.84 7.99
CA ARG A 112 12.97 -6.92 7.10
C ARG A 112 13.94 -6.42 6.00
N GLY A 113 13.65 -5.28 5.37
CA GLY A 113 14.52 -4.62 4.38
C GLY A 113 15.92 -4.37 4.91
N THR A 114 16.02 -4.04 6.20
CA THR A 114 17.31 -3.78 6.84
C THR A 114 18.10 -5.06 7.17
N PHE A 115 17.44 -6.22 7.26
CA PHE A 115 18.10 -7.52 7.35
C PHE A 115 18.34 -8.16 5.97
N GLY A 116 18.19 -7.42 4.86
CA GLY A 116 18.39 -7.92 3.50
C GLY A 116 17.20 -8.67 2.91
N TYR A 117 16.00 -8.54 3.49
CA TYR A 117 14.75 -8.94 2.85
C TYR A 117 14.13 -7.70 2.21
N TYR A 118 14.51 -7.40 0.97
CA TYR A 118 13.66 -6.57 0.15
C TYR A 118 12.36 -7.35 -0.06
N GLN A 119 11.31 -7.01 0.70
CA GLN A 119 9.98 -7.19 0.15
C GLN A 119 9.96 -6.23 -1.02
N ASP A 120 10.13 -6.81 -2.20
CA ASP A 120 10.24 -6.07 -3.45
C ASP A 120 9.00 -5.16 -3.50
N ALA A 121 9.20 -3.84 -3.63
CA ALA A 121 8.11 -2.88 -3.55
C ALA A 121 6.98 -3.26 -4.55
N SER A 122 7.35 -3.97 -5.62
CA SER A 122 6.50 -4.69 -6.55
C SER A 122 5.48 -5.62 -5.87
N VAL A 123 5.86 -6.52 -4.96
CA VAL A 123 4.94 -7.48 -4.30
C VAL A 123 3.88 -6.77 -3.45
N VAL A 124 4.27 -5.66 -2.81
CA VAL A 124 3.35 -4.86 -2.00
C VAL A 124 2.40 -4.11 -2.93
N VAL A 125 2.93 -3.43 -3.94
CA VAL A 125 2.14 -2.73 -4.96
C VAL A 125 1.18 -3.68 -5.69
N ASP A 126 1.63 -4.88 -6.08
CA ASP A 126 0.84 -5.87 -6.83
C ASP A 126 -0.33 -6.43 -6.00
N ASN A 127 -0.13 -6.66 -4.69
CA ASN A 127 -1.22 -7.04 -3.78
C ASN A 127 -2.26 -5.92 -3.59
N PHE A 128 -1.86 -4.66 -3.72
CA PHE A 128 -2.78 -3.53 -3.63
C PHE A 128 -3.49 -3.22 -4.95
N VAL A 129 -2.79 -3.39 -6.06
CA VAL A 129 -3.38 -3.32 -7.40
C VAL A 129 -4.44 -4.42 -7.56
N SER A 130 -4.23 -5.61 -7.00
CA SER A 130 -5.21 -6.70 -7.06
C SER A 130 -6.45 -6.47 -6.18
N SER A 131 -6.32 -5.73 -5.07
CA SER A 131 -7.44 -5.33 -4.20
C SER A 131 -8.17 -4.05 -4.66
N SER A 132 -7.65 -3.38 -5.69
CA SER A 132 -8.33 -2.24 -6.32
C SER A 132 -9.66 -2.66 -6.95
N LYS A 133 -10.68 -1.81 -6.77
CA LYS A 133 -12.05 -2.11 -7.19
C LYS A 133 -12.47 -1.24 -8.37
N VAL A 134 -13.01 -1.88 -9.41
CA VAL A 134 -13.67 -1.19 -10.52
C VAL A 134 -14.97 -0.58 -10.01
N ILE A 135 -15.17 0.71 -10.26
CA ILE A 135 -16.36 1.45 -9.79
C ILE A 135 -17.24 1.94 -10.93
N ALA A 136 -16.67 2.07 -12.13
CA ALA A 136 -17.44 2.41 -13.31
C ALA A 136 -16.80 1.87 -14.58
N ARG A 137 -17.65 1.57 -15.56
CA ARG A 137 -17.28 1.24 -16.94
C ARG A 137 -18.15 2.06 -17.88
N TRP A 138 -17.54 2.68 -18.88
CA TRP A 138 -18.27 3.36 -19.94
C TRP A 138 -17.57 3.19 -21.27
N LYS A 139 -18.29 3.44 -22.36
CA LYS A 139 -17.73 3.44 -23.71
C LYS A 139 -18.18 4.65 -24.51
N ILE A 140 -17.31 5.15 -25.36
CA ILE A 140 -17.54 6.32 -26.21
C ILE A 140 -17.50 5.85 -27.67
N PRO A 141 -18.57 6.02 -28.46
CA PRO A 141 -18.56 5.70 -29.88
C PRO A 141 -17.52 6.54 -30.63
N GLN A 142 -16.65 5.89 -31.41
CA GLN A 142 -15.63 6.53 -32.26
C GLN A 142 -15.98 6.43 -33.77
N GLY A 143 -17.13 5.83 -34.09
CA GLY A 143 -17.58 5.57 -35.47
C GLY A 143 -17.07 4.24 -36.04
N LYS A 144 -17.65 3.80 -37.16
CA LYS A 144 -17.27 2.56 -37.86
C LYS A 144 -17.22 1.29 -36.98
N GLY A 145 -18.10 1.21 -35.97
CA GLY A 145 -18.16 0.08 -35.02
C GLY A 145 -17.02 0.05 -33.98
N MET A 146 -16.23 1.12 -33.90
CA MET A 146 -15.19 1.32 -32.90
C MET A 146 -15.72 2.08 -31.70
N PHE A 147 -15.23 1.69 -30.52
CA PHE A 147 -15.53 2.33 -29.25
C PHE A 147 -14.24 2.54 -28.48
N GLU A 148 -14.16 3.65 -27.76
CA GLU A 148 -13.19 3.84 -26.70
C GLU A 148 -13.82 3.37 -25.39
N TYR A 149 -13.24 2.33 -24.81
CA TYR A 149 -13.70 1.71 -23.56
C TYR A 149 -12.89 2.26 -22.41
N HIS A 150 -13.58 2.71 -21.37
CA HIS A 150 -12.98 3.28 -20.18
C HIS A 150 -13.39 2.50 -18.95
N VAL A 151 -12.46 2.41 -18.00
CA VAL A 151 -12.68 1.83 -16.69
C VAL A 151 -12.12 2.79 -15.64
N LEU A 152 -12.91 3.05 -14.60
CA LEU A 152 -12.48 3.79 -13.42
C LEU A 152 -12.32 2.82 -12.25
N VAL A 153 -11.14 2.85 -11.66
CA VAL A 153 -10.76 2.09 -10.47
C VAL A 153 -10.53 3.07 -9.34
N PHE A 154 -11.00 2.74 -8.13
CA PHE A 154 -10.64 3.51 -6.94
C PHE A 154 -9.73 2.71 -6.01
N TYR A 155 -8.92 3.45 -5.27
CA TYR A 155 -8.02 2.92 -4.25
C TYR A 155 -8.42 3.47 -2.87
N ASP A 156 -8.50 2.57 -1.89
CA ASP A 156 -8.76 2.91 -0.50
C ASP A 156 -7.45 2.90 0.31
N PRO A 157 -6.90 4.07 0.68
CA PRO A 157 -5.66 4.14 1.43
C PRO A 157 -5.76 3.60 2.87
N GLU A 158 -6.95 3.54 3.48
CA GLU A 158 -7.07 3.01 4.85
C GLU A 158 -6.96 1.47 4.84
N ALA A 159 -7.30 0.81 3.73
CA ALA A 159 -7.04 -0.62 3.53
C ALA A 159 -5.52 -0.90 3.49
N PHE A 160 -4.74 0.01 2.92
CA PHE A 160 -3.27 -0.04 2.95
C PHE A 160 -2.72 0.12 4.37
N ASP A 161 -3.19 1.12 5.12
CA ASP A 161 -2.75 1.33 6.50
C ASP A 161 -3.05 0.12 7.40
N THR A 162 -4.18 -0.55 7.16
CA THR A 162 -4.56 -1.77 7.89
C THR A 162 -3.63 -2.94 7.55
N PHE A 163 -3.30 -3.14 6.27
CA PHE A 163 -2.34 -4.17 5.86
C PHE A 163 -0.95 -3.94 6.46
N ILE A 164 -0.46 -2.70 6.44
CA ILE A 164 0.84 -2.34 7.03
C ILE A 164 0.84 -2.63 8.54
N LYS A 165 -0.22 -2.22 9.27
CA LYS A 165 -0.35 -2.50 10.70
C LYS A 165 -0.40 -3.99 11.02
N GLN A 166 -1.11 -4.79 10.21
CA GLN A 166 -1.14 -6.25 10.39
C GLN A 166 0.25 -6.87 10.18
N ARG A 167 1.02 -6.38 9.20
CA ARG A 167 2.39 -6.84 8.96
C ARG A 167 3.37 -6.40 10.04
N GLU A 168 3.21 -5.21 10.63
CA GLU A 168 4.01 -4.75 11.77
C GLU A 168 3.88 -5.69 12.99
N HIS A 169 2.67 -6.23 13.23
CA HIS A 169 2.44 -7.20 14.31
C HIS A 169 3.08 -8.59 14.07
N GLU A 170 3.49 -8.91 12.84
CA GLU A 170 4.19 -10.16 12.49
C GLU A 170 5.72 -10.06 12.63
N ILE A 171 6.27 -8.89 12.98
CA ILE A 171 7.72 -8.69 13.12
C ILE A 171 8.17 -9.06 14.54
N ASN A 172 8.71 -10.25 14.70
CA ASN A 172 9.36 -10.69 15.93
C ASN A 172 10.81 -10.17 15.98
N LEU A 173 10.96 -8.86 16.23
CA LEU A 173 12.26 -8.21 16.44
C LEU A 173 12.56 -8.09 17.94
N TYR A 174 13.78 -8.45 18.33
CA TYR A 174 14.27 -8.34 19.68
C TYR A 174 15.54 -7.51 19.73
N TYR A 175 15.67 -6.72 20.80
CA TYR A 175 16.90 -6.03 21.17
C TYR A 175 17.52 -6.75 22.35
N VAL A 176 18.79 -7.15 22.20
CA VAL A 176 19.52 -7.88 23.22
C VAL A 176 20.84 -7.19 23.52
N LYS A 177 21.15 -7.00 24.80
CA LYS A 177 22.49 -6.66 25.27
C LYS A 177 23.03 -7.78 26.14
N LEU A 178 24.27 -8.14 25.89
CA LEU A 178 24.99 -9.18 26.61
C LEU A 178 26.32 -8.62 27.11
N ASN A 179 26.61 -8.85 28.40
CA ASN A 179 27.93 -8.59 28.96
C ASN A 179 28.84 -9.78 28.66
N ILE A 180 29.92 -9.55 27.92
CA ILE A 180 30.79 -10.61 27.37
C ILE A 180 31.57 -11.30 28.48
N GLU A 181 32.09 -10.54 29.45
CA GLU A 181 32.90 -11.06 30.56
C GLU A 181 32.06 -11.97 31.47
N LYS A 182 30.85 -11.51 31.83
CA LYS A 182 29.92 -12.24 32.71
C LYS A 182 29.08 -13.27 31.97
N ARG A 183 29.18 -13.34 30.64
CA ARG A 183 28.34 -14.16 29.75
C ARG A 183 26.86 -14.09 30.11
N LYS A 184 26.38 -12.90 30.41
CA LYS A 184 25.03 -12.68 30.93
C LYS A 184 24.28 -11.69 30.06
N VAL A 185 23.08 -12.07 29.67
CA VAL A 185 22.11 -11.16 29.05
C VAL A 185 21.75 -10.08 30.08
N THR A 186 22.09 -8.83 29.78
CA THR A 186 21.79 -7.67 30.62
C THR A 186 20.47 -7.02 30.21
N LYS A 187 20.05 -7.21 28.96
CA LYS A 187 18.78 -6.69 28.45
C LYS A 187 18.26 -7.60 27.34
N PHE A 188 16.99 -7.97 27.41
CA PHE A 188 16.28 -8.70 26.37
C PHE A 188 14.90 -8.09 26.24
N LEU A 189 14.61 -7.45 25.12
CA LEU A 189 13.34 -6.76 24.88
C LEU A 189 12.79 -7.14 23.52
N LYS A 190 11.51 -7.50 23.45
CA LYS A 190 10.77 -7.47 22.19
C LYS A 190 10.56 -6.00 21.81
N ILE A 191 10.88 -5.64 20.57
CA ILE A 191 10.71 -4.27 20.08
C ILE A 191 9.28 -4.12 19.59
N GLU A 192 8.45 -3.43 20.37
CA GLU A 192 7.10 -3.03 19.98
C GLU A 192 7.07 -1.66 19.30
N ASN A 193 8.02 -0.79 19.63
CA ASN A 193 8.19 0.53 19.03
C ASN A 193 9.64 0.71 18.57
N PHE A 194 9.85 0.59 17.25
CA PHE A 194 11.16 0.62 16.64
C PHE A 194 11.85 2.00 16.68
N GLU A 195 11.09 3.10 16.71
CA GLU A 195 11.65 4.46 16.68
C GLU A 195 12.60 4.72 17.86
N LYS A 196 12.32 4.11 19.03
CA LYS A 196 13.20 4.23 20.21
C LYS A 196 14.59 3.61 20.01
N PHE A 197 14.73 2.69 19.06
CA PHE A 197 15.96 1.93 18.81
C PHE A 197 16.62 2.28 17.47
N ARG A 198 15.95 3.07 16.62
CA ARG A 198 16.34 3.36 15.23
C ARG A 198 17.76 3.88 15.10
N GLN A 199 18.18 4.83 15.93
CA GLN A 199 19.54 5.38 15.87
C GLN A 199 20.62 4.35 16.20
N GLU A 200 20.40 3.53 17.25
CA GLU A 200 21.36 2.48 17.63
C GLU A 200 21.39 1.36 16.57
N PHE A 201 20.23 1.00 16.03
CA PHE A 201 20.10 0.04 14.94
C PHE A 201 20.85 0.45 13.68
N GLU A 202 20.64 1.68 13.18
CA GLU A 202 21.33 2.18 11.97
C GLU A 202 22.85 2.27 12.17
N LYS A 203 23.29 2.59 13.40
CA LYS A 203 24.70 2.50 13.76
C LYS A 203 25.22 1.07 13.64
N ILE A 204 24.56 0.09 14.26
CA ILE A 204 24.99 -1.32 14.21
C ILE A 204 24.96 -1.86 12.78
N LYS A 205 23.96 -1.49 11.98
CA LYS A 205 23.89 -1.86 10.57
C LYS A 205 25.10 -1.37 9.77
N LYS A 206 25.58 -0.15 10.03
CA LYS A 206 26.68 0.46 9.26
C LYS A 206 28.05 -0.10 9.61
N ILE A 207 28.29 -0.42 10.89
CA ILE A 207 29.64 -0.78 11.40
C ILE A 207 29.72 -2.13 12.10
N GLY A 208 28.58 -2.81 12.26
CA GLY A 208 28.49 -4.12 12.88
C GLY A 208 28.62 -5.25 11.88
N SER A 209 28.24 -6.44 12.31
CA SER A 209 28.25 -7.66 11.52
C SER A 209 26.87 -8.30 11.53
N ALA A 210 26.59 -9.14 10.54
CA ALA A 210 25.32 -9.82 10.38
C ALA A 210 25.56 -11.33 10.25
N ILE A 211 24.69 -12.13 10.86
CA ILE A 211 24.70 -13.58 10.74
C ILE A 211 23.28 -14.11 10.58
N VAL A 212 23.18 -15.29 9.97
CA VAL A 212 21.94 -16.06 9.91
C VAL A 212 22.14 -17.36 10.68
N ILE A 213 21.19 -17.64 11.57
CA ILE A 213 21.16 -18.87 12.35
C ILE A 213 19.79 -19.51 12.27
N GLU A 214 19.76 -20.82 12.45
CA GLU A 214 18.55 -21.59 12.63
C GLU A 214 18.66 -22.33 13.96
N ILE A 215 17.58 -22.35 14.73
CA ILE A 215 17.50 -23.07 15.99
C ILE A 215 16.55 -24.23 15.77
N LEU A 216 17.09 -25.44 15.88
CA LEU A 216 16.33 -26.68 15.80
C LEU A 216 16.58 -27.50 17.07
N ASN A 217 15.51 -27.81 17.80
CA ASN A 217 15.55 -28.51 19.07
C ASN A 217 16.53 -27.87 20.06
N GLY A 218 16.52 -26.53 20.14
CA GLY A 218 17.42 -25.74 21.00
C GLY A 218 18.90 -25.75 20.60
N LYS A 219 19.26 -26.29 19.43
CA LYS A 219 20.64 -26.25 18.90
C LYS A 219 20.76 -25.19 17.81
N ILE A 220 21.80 -24.36 17.91
CA ILE A 220 22.15 -23.39 16.88
C ILE A 220 22.80 -24.10 15.70
N ILE A 221 22.19 -23.97 14.53
CA ILE A 221 22.70 -24.37 13.23
C ILE A 221 23.05 -23.08 12.48
N SER A 222 24.30 -22.94 12.08
CA SER A 222 24.74 -21.84 11.23
C SER A 222 25.68 -22.35 10.16
N ARG A 223 25.60 -21.76 8.97
CA ARG A 223 26.55 -22.02 7.88
C ARG A 223 27.88 -21.29 8.11
N GLU A 224 27.86 -20.26 8.96
CA GLU A 224 28.99 -19.39 9.23
C GLU A 224 29.64 -19.78 10.55
N LYS A 225 30.98 -19.79 10.59
CA LYS A 225 31.73 -19.95 11.84
C LYS A 225 31.95 -18.58 12.47
N ASP A 226 30.91 -18.02 13.07
CA ASP A 226 31.00 -16.73 13.73
C ASP A 226 31.38 -16.88 15.22
N PRO A 227 32.41 -16.16 15.72
CA PRO A 227 32.79 -16.19 17.12
C PRO A 227 31.67 -15.86 18.09
N ILE A 228 30.61 -15.13 17.70
CA ILE A 228 29.55 -14.77 18.66
C ILE A 228 28.51 -15.88 18.86
N LEU A 229 28.54 -16.97 18.10
CA LEU A 229 27.55 -18.06 18.19
C LEU A 229 27.51 -18.68 19.59
N PHE A 230 28.66 -18.81 20.27
CA PHE A 230 28.68 -19.33 21.64
C PHE A 230 28.03 -18.38 22.64
N LEU A 231 28.09 -17.06 22.41
CA LEU A 231 27.44 -16.06 23.24
C LEU A 231 25.92 -16.02 23.01
N ILE A 232 25.48 -16.30 21.78
CA ILE A 232 24.05 -16.31 21.43
C ILE A 232 23.33 -17.51 22.03
N LYS A 233 24.03 -18.64 22.24
CA LYS A 233 23.43 -19.84 22.83
C LYS A 233 22.74 -19.57 24.16
N ASP A 234 23.28 -18.67 24.96
CA ASP A 234 22.77 -18.33 26.29
C ASP A 234 21.58 -17.36 26.27
N ILE A 235 21.15 -16.91 25.09
CA ILE A 235 20.01 -15.98 24.92
C ILE A 235 18.66 -16.71 25.08
N GLY A 236 18.61 -18.03 24.87
CA GLY A 236 17.37 -18.81 25.04
C GLY A 236 16.33 -18.57 23.95
N LEU A 237 16.78 -18.36 22.71
CA LEU A 237 15.89 -18.22 21.56
C LEU A 237 15.16 -19.54 21.26
N GLU A 238 13.87 -19.44 20.91
CA GLU A 238 13.04 -20.58 20.53
C GLU A 238 13.46 -21.19 19.17
N ASP A 239 12.92 -22.35 18.82
CA ASP A 239 13.10 -22.91 17.49
C ASP A 239 12.58 -21.97 16.39
N GLY A 240 13.33 -21.92 15.30
CA GLY A 240 13.06 -21.06 14.15
C GLY A 240 14.32 -20.50 13.51
N LYS A 241 14.13 -19.77 12.42
CA LYS A 241 15.21 -19.11 11.68
C LYS A 241 15.32 -17.65 12.08
N TYR A 242 16.55 -17.20 12.31
CA TYR A 242 16.85 -15.87 12.82
C TYR A 242 17.91 -15.19 11.98
N ARG A 243 17.73 -13.88 11.80
CA ARG A 243 18.78 -12.97 11.31
C ARG A 243 19.20 -12.06 12.45
N ILE A 244 20.49 -11.93 12.65
CA ILE A 244 21.05 -11.18 13.76
C ILE A 244 22.02 -10.17 13.18
N ILE A 245 21.80 -8.89 13.47
CA ILE A 245 22.84 -7.88 13.32
C ILE A 245 23.38 -7.55 14.70
N TYR A 246 24.68 -7.38 14.80
CA TYR A 246 25.32 -7.19 16.09
C TYR A 246 26.52 -6.26 16.00
N LEU A 247 26.83 -5.64 17.12
CA LEU A 247 28.05 -4.89 17.31
C LEU A 247 28.71 -5.37 18.61
N LYS A 248 29.92 -5.92 18.45
CA LYS A 248 30.76 -6.33 19.57
C LYS A 248 31.68 -5.18 19.95
N LYS A 249 31.60 -4.74 21.20
CA LYS A 249 32.58 -3.89 21.88
C LYS A 249 33.35 -4.74 22.89
N GLU A 250 34.38 -4.17 23.52
CA GLU A 250 35.27 -4.91 24.44
C GLU A 250 34.52 -5.74 25.49
N ARG A 251 33.50 -5.16 26.13
CA ARG A 251 32.75 -5.80 27.24
C ARG A 251 31.28 -6.07 26.95
N GLU A 252 30.79 -5.60 25.82
CA GLU A 252 29.36 -5.60 25.50
C GLU A 252 29.13 -6.08 24.08
N LEU A 253 28.14 -6.97 23.93
CA LEU A 253 27.59 -7.37 22.65
C LEU A 253 26.16 -6.83 22.57
N THR A 254 25.90 -5.95 21.61
CA THR A 254 24.55 -5.47 21.31
C THR A 254 24.04 -6.18 20.06
N LEU A 255 22.85 -6.76 20.12
CA LEU A 255 22.24 -7.51 19.04
C LEU A 255 20.83 -6.98 18.75
N PHE A 256 20.48 -6.96 17.47
CA PHE A 256 19.11 -6.95 17.00
C PHE A 256 18.81 -8.27 16.32
N ILE A 257 17.83 -9.00 16.85
CA ILE A 257 17.51 -10.37 16.47
C ILE A 257 16.12 -10.37 15.83
N PHE A 258 16.05 -10.72 14.56
CA PHE A 258 14.79 -10.84 13.84
C PHE A 258 14.46 -12.33 13.63
N LYS A 259 13.33 -12.80 14.16
CA LYS A 259 12.80 -14.14 13.92
C LYS A 259 11.98 -14.13 12.63
N GLU A 260 12.36 -14.96 11.67
CA GLU A 260 11.61 -15.15 10.43
C GLU A 260 10.29 -15.87 10.74
N ALA A 261 9.19 -15.44 10.10
CA ALA A 261 7.92 -16.15 10.20
C ALA A 261 8.07 -17.54 9.59
N LYS A 262 7.44 -18.57 10.19
CA LYS A 262 7.28 -19.87 9.54
C LYS A 262 6.49 -19.63 8.25
N MET A 263 7.10 -19.91 7.09
CA MET A 263 6.38 -19.99 5.82
C MET A 263 5.48 -21.21 5.80
#